data_AF-A0A2E2UN73-F1
#
_entry.id   AF-A0A2E2UN73-F1
#
_cell.length_a   1.000
_cell.length_b   1.000
_cell.length_c   1.000
_cell.angle_alpha   90.00
_cell.angle_beta   90.00
_cell.angle_gamma   90.00
#
_symmetry.space_group_name_H-M   'P 1'
#
loop_
_entity.id
_entity.type
_entity.pdbx_description
1 polymer ?
#
loop_
_entity_poly.entity_id
_entity_poly.type
_entity_poly.pdbx_seq_one_letter_code
_entity_poly.pdbx_strand_id
1 'polypeptide(L)'
;MESIYERDGYQLIEGAISQADLQPLRNDINEQITLHARELVNQGKATDLYLNLPFGKRLVALHQEAPLTKRSWPTTAFNPSLYPLINHPAIIDAVEAHVGPDITFVDYLVRPKMPRSESTAFPLHQDSQYYGKASQHAHTVTVWIPLVDVNEKNGCLFVIPGSHKWELYDSARDENSNMRSFVDVEARGTPIPIPMKAGDILLFHNMTFHGSKVNHTDGVRWSVDIRYVRTLGTQATSSTEQAGVEFMFEKMRNVSLHAAMVVRGDGPRWSLEDWQRETESKRAARATST
;
A
#
# COMPACT_ATOMS: atom_id res chain seq x y z
N MET A 1 25.18 7.11 14.89
CA MET A 1 25.25 7.05 13.42
C MET A 1 23.84 7.15 12.91
N GLU A 2 23.57 8.02 11.93
CA GLU A 2 22.27 8.12 11.26
C GLU A 2 21.94 6.78 10.59
N SER A 3 20.71 6.29 10.76
CA SER A 3 20.23 5.06 10.13
C SER A 3 20.03 5.24 8.61
N ILE A 4 19.95 4.13 7.86
CA ILE A 4 19.68 4.19 6.40
C ILE A 4 18.35 4.90 6.12
N TYR A 5 17.32 4.62 6.92
CA TYR A 5 16.00 5.24 6.76
C TYR A 5 16.05 6.76 7.01
N GLU A 6 16.73 7.22 8.05
CA GLU A 6 16.89 8.66 8.31
C GLU A 6 17.68 9.34 7.19
N ARG A 7 18.74 8.67 6.69
CA ARG A 7 19.59 9.18 5.61
C ARG A 7 18.83 9.29 4.28
N ASP A 8 18.16 8.22 3.88
CA ASP A 8 17.65 8.01 2.52
C ASP A 8 16.12 8.08 2.38
N GLY A 9 15.39 8.04 3.48
CA GLY A 9 13.91 8.08 3.50
C GLY A 9 13.26 6.72 3.19
N TYR A 10 14.05 5.65 3.10
CA TYR A 10 13.56 4.30 2.91
C TYR A 10 14.53 3.26 3.49
N GLN A 11 14.03 2.05 3.70
CA GLN A 11 14.82 0.90 4.13
C GLN A 11 14.24 -0.39 3.54
N LEU A 12 15.09 -1.17 2.86
CA LEU A 12 14.79 -2.52 2.43
C LEU A 12 15.21 -3.49 3.53
N ILE A 13 14.33 -4.41 3.90
CA ILE A 13 14.62 -5.53 4.79
C ILE A 13 14.29 -6.82 4.04
N GLU A 14 15.34 -7.58 3.73
CA GLU A 14 15.23 -8.84 2.99
C GLU A 14 14.73 -9.96 3.89
N GLY A 15 13.85 -10.82 3.36
CA GLY A 15 13.37 -12.02 4.05
C GLY A 15 12.60 -11.76 5.35
N ALA A 16 12.04 -10.56 5.53
CA ALA A 16 11.31 -10.18 6.74
C ALA A 16 10.04 -11.01 6.98
N ILE A 17 9.42 -11.49 5.92
CA ILE A 17 8.17 -12.25 5.93
C ILE A 17 8.38 -13.60 5.25
N SER A 18 7.97 -14.68 5.91
CA SER A 18 8.10 -16.02 5.34
C SER A 18 7.11 -16.23 4.18
N GLN A 19 7.41 -17.18 3.28
CA GLN A 19 6.45 -17.55 2.24
C GLN A 19 5.14 -18.09 2.83
N ALA A 20 5.20 -18.74 4.00
CA ALA A 20 4.02 -19.24 4.71
C ALA A 20 3.12 -18.09 5.17
N ASP A 21 3.70 -16.99 5.65
CA ASP A 21 2.94 -15.81 6.11
C ASP A 21 2.34 -15.01 4.96
N LEU A 22 2.92 -15.08 3.76
CA LEU A 22 2.33 -14.49 2.54
C LEU A 22 1.21 -15.34 1.94
N GLN A 23 1.19 -16.65 2.22
CA GLN A 23 0.30 -17.59 1.54
C GLN A 23 -1.20 -17.32 1.79
N PRO A 24 -1.66 -16.97 3.01
CA PRO A 24 -3.06 -16.60 3.24
C PRO A 24 -3.54 -15.49 2.30
N LEU A 25 -2.74 -14.43 2.11
CA LEU A 25 -3.10 -13.33 1.21
C LEU A 25 -3.13 -13.76 -0.26
N ARG A 26 -2.16 -14.59 -0.70
CA ARG A 26 -2.18 -15.14 -2.06
C ARG A 26 -3.42 -16.00 -2.32
N ASN A 27 -3.82 -16.81 -1.34
CA ASN A 27 -5.02 -17.64 -1.41
C ASN A 27 -6.27 -16.78 -1.51
N ASP A 28 -6.38 -15.74 -0.68
CA ASP A 28 -7.52 -14.84 -0.67
C ASP A 28 -7.63 -14.03 -1.97
N ILE A 29 -6.51 -13.52 -2.51
CA ILE A 29 -6.46 -12.93 -3.86
C ILE A 29 -6.98 -13.91 -4.90
N ASN A 30 -6.56 -15.17 -4.87
CA ASN A 30 -7.05 -16.19 -5.77
C ASN A 30 -8.55 -16.47 -5.61
N GLU A 31 -9.07 -16.45 -4.39
CA GLU A 31 -10.51 -16.64 -4.15
C GLU A 31 -11.31 -15.44 -4.65
N GLN A 32 -10.86 -14.21 -4.44
CA GLN A 32 -11.50 -13.02 -5.00
C GLN A 32 -11.51 -13.05 -6.53
N ILE A 33 -10.42 -13.53 -7.16
CA ILE A 33 -10.38 -13.77 -8.60
C ILE A 33 -11.41 -14.83 -9.01
N THR A 34 -11.54 -15.92 -8.26
CA THR A 34 -12.54 -16.98 -8.52
C THR A 34 -13.97 -16.44 -8.44
N LEU A 35 -14.29 -15.67 -7.40
CA LEU A 35 -15.61 -15.05 -7.23
C LEU A 35 -15.92 -14.12 -8.41
N HIS A 36 -14.94 -13.31 -8.83
CA HIS A 36 -15.13 -12.44 -9.97
C HIS A 36 -15.29 -13.20 -11.29
N ALA A 37 -14.51 -14.26 -11.49
CA ALA A 37 -14.61 -15.13 -12.66
C ALA A 37 -15.98 -15.79 -12.77
N ARG A 38 -16.53 -16.30 -11.65
CA ARG A 38 -17.88 -16.89 -11.60
C ARG A 38 -18.93 -15.88 -12.07
N GLU A 39 -18.83 -14.64 -11.62
CA GLU A 39 -19.74 -13.58 -12.06
C GLU A 39 -19.64 -13.33 -13.58
N LEU A 40 -18.42 -13.26 -14.12
CA LEU A 40 -18.21 -13.07 -15.55
C LEU A 40 -18.71 -14.26 -16.39
N VAL A 41 -18.49 -15.49 -15.94
CA VAL A 41 -19.00 -16.71 -16.59
C VAL A 41 -20.53 -16.72 -16.58
N ASN A 42 -21.16 -16.40 -15.45
CA ASN A 42 -22.63 -16.31 -15.35
C ASN A 42 -23.21 -15.24 -16.28
N GLN A 43 -22.46 -14.17 -16.54
CA GLN A 43 -22.82 -13.12 -17.50
C GLN A 43 -22.48 -13.47 -18.96
N GLY A 44 -21.87 -14.64 -19.23
CA GLY A 44 -21.41 -15.03 -20.57
C GLY A 44 -20.22 -14.20 -21.08
N LYS A 45 -19.46 -13.57 -20.18
CA LYS A 45 -18.31 -12.69 -20.51
C LYS A 45 -16.94 -13.35 -20.33
N ALA A 46 -16.89 -14.53 -19.72
CA ALA A 46 -15.71 -15.35 -19.60
C ALA A 46 -16.08 -16.82 -19.82
N THR A 47 -15.13 -17.61 -20.30
CA THR A 47 -15.35 -19.03 -20.66
C THR A 47 -14.88 -20.00 -19.58
N ASP A 48 -13.98 -19.60 -18.68
CA ASP A 48 -13.44 -20.43 -17.61
C ASP A 48 -13.12 -19.59 -16.34
N LEU A 49 -12.96 -20.28 -15.20
CA LEU A 49 -12.47 -19.74 -13.93
C LEU A 49 -10.94 -19.74 -13.81
N TYR A 50 -10.25 -20.40 -14.73
CA TYR A 50 -8.79 -20.50 -14.83
C TYR A 50 -8.13 -21.01 -13.55
N LEU A 51 -8.73 -22.00 -12.88
CA LEU A 51 -8.25 -22.48 -11.56
C LEU A 51 -6.84 -23.12 -11.62
N ASN A 52 -6.46 -23.65 -12.77
CA ASN A 52 -5.18 -24.35 -12.95
C ASN A 52 -4.01 -23.43 -13.34
N LEU A 53 -4.26 -22.13 -13.59
CA LEU A 53 -3.19 -21.20 -13.95
C LEU A 53 -2.39 -20.76 -12.71
N PRO A 54 -1.07 -20.50 -12.85
CA PRO A 54 -0.23 -20.02 -11.77
C PRO A 54 -0.72 -18.70 -11.14
N PHE A 55 -0.30 -18.44 -9.90
CA PHE A 55 -0.50 -17.15 -9.24
C PHE A 55 0.06 -16.00 -10.11
N GLY A 56 -0.74 -14.94 -10.28
CA GLY A 56 -0.40 -13.83 -11.17
C GLY A 56 -0.79 -14.02 -12.65
N LYS A 57 -1.20 -15.22 -13.10
CA LYS A 57 -1.68 -15.46 -14.47
C LYS A 57 -3.21 -15.45 -14.58
N ARG A 58 -3.91 -15.87 -13.52
CA ARG A 58 -5.38 -15.99 -13.50
C ARG A 58 -6.11 -14.69 -13.84
N LEU A 59 -5.70 -13.58 -13.22
CA LEU A 59 -6.29 -12.27 -13.49
C LEU A 59 -6.01 -11.80 -14.94
N VAL A 60 -4.86 -12.14 -15.51
CA VAL A 60 -4.51 -11.80 -16.90
C VAL A 60 -5.45 -12.52 -17.86
N ALA A 61 -5.67 -13.83 -17.66
CA ALA A 61 -6.56 -14.61 -18.51
C ALA A 61 -8.00 -14.07 -18.49
N LEU A 62 -8.52 -13.75 -17.30
CA LEU A 62 -9.84 -13.11 -17.19
C LEU A 62 -9.90 -11.74 -17.87
N HIS A 63 -8.85 -10.93 -17.71
CA HIS A 63 -8.79 -9.61 -18.34
C HIS A 63 -8.77 -9.67 -19.87
N GLN A 64 -8.24 -10.75 -20.46
CA GLN A 64 -8.24 -10.94 -21.91
C GLN A 64 -9.64 -11.20 -22.49
N GLU A 65 -10.49 -11.90 -21.74
CA GLU A 65 -11.88 -12.14 -22.16
C GLU A 65 -12.81 -10.97 -21.82
N ALA A 66 -12.63 -10.41 -20.63
CA ALA A 66 -13.43 -9.30 -20.12
C ALA A 66 -12.50 -8.21 -19.58
N PRO A 67 -12.24 -7.13 -20.34
CA PRO A 67 -11.35 -6.05 -19.92
C PRO A 67 -11.73 -5.50 -18.53
N LEU A 68 -10.86 -5.78 -17.57
CA LEU A 68 -11.03 -5.34 -16.19
C LEU A 68 -10.50 -3.92 -16.03
N THR A 69 -11.38 -3.00 -15.67
CA THR A 69 -11.04 -1.60 -15.34
C THR A 69 -10.59 -1.43 -13.88
N LYS A 70 -10.70 -2.49 -13.08
CA LYS A 70 -10.52 -2.44 -11.63
C LYS A 70 -9.05 -2.28 -11.24
N ARG A 71 -8.66 -1.03 -10.99
CA ARG A 71 -7.49 -0.71 -10.15
C ARG A 71 -7.70 -1.11 -8.69
N SER A 72 -8.95 -1.24 -8.28
CA SER A 72 -9.36 -1.52 -6.90
C SER A 72 -10.20 -2.80 -6.82
N TRP A 73 -9.81 -3.63 -5.88
CA TRP A 73 -10.60 -4.76 -5.38
C TRP A 73 -11.50 -4.27 -4.24
N PRO A 74 -12.56 -5.01 -3.86
CA PRO A 74 -13.28 -4.70 -2.63
C PRO A 74 -12.27 -4.74 -1.48
N THR A 75 -11.87 -3.58 -0.95
CA THR A 75 -10.66 -3.49 -0.14
C THR A 75 -10.76 -4.38 1.09
N THR A 76 -11.93 -4.40 1.75
CA THR A 76 -12.18 -5.21 2.95
C THR A 76 -12.22 -6.72 2.70
N ALA A 77 -12.27 -7.18 1.45
CA ALA A 77 -12.26 -8.60 1.15
C ALA A 77 -11.00 -9.29 1.68
N PHE A 78 -9.90 -8.53 1.81
CA PHE A 78 -8.62 -9.04 2.28
C PHE A 78 -8.40 -8.87 3.78
N ASN A 79 -9.37 -8.38 4.55
CA ASN A 79 -9.19 -8.16 5.99
C ASN A 79 -8.71 -9.42 6.73
N PRO A 80 -9.31 -10.62 6.56
CA PRO A 80 -8.86 -11.81 7.28
C PRO A 80 -7.41 -12.20 6.96
N SER A 81 -7.02 -12.11 5.68
CA SER A 81 -5.70 -12.52 5.23
C SER A 81 -4.62 -11.46 5.48
N LEU A 82 -5.00 -10.18 5.60
CA LEU A 82 -4.09 -9.09 5.91
C LEU A 82 -3.95 -8.78 7.39
N TYR A 83 -4.95 -9.10 8.22
CA TYR A 83 -4.86 -8.85 9.66
C TYR A 83 -3.58 -9.43 10.30
N PRO A 84 -3.14 -10.67 9.98
CA PRO A 84 -1.85 -11.19 10.47
C PRO A 84 -0.64 -10.39 9.97
N LEU A 85 -0.65 -9.94 8.69
CA LEU A 85 0.43 -9.13 8.13
C LEU A 85 0.48 -7.72 8.75
N ILE A 86 -0.69 -7.09 8.94
CA ILE A 86 -0.81 -5.78 9.61
C ILE A 86 -0.19 -5.84 11.01
N ASN A 87 -0.35 -6.98 11.70
CA ASN A 87 0.15 -7.21 13.05
C ASN A 87 1.47 -8.00 13.10
N HIS A 88 2.16 -8.19 11.97
CA HIS A 88 3.31 -9.08 11.93
C HIS A 88 4.48 -8.52 12.74
N PRO A 89 5.10 -9.28 13.66
CA PRO A 89 6.16 -8.77 14.54
C PRO A 89 7.30 -8.10 13.78
N ALA A 90 7.83 -8.73 12.73
CA ALA A 90 8.92 -8.14 11.93
C ALA A 90 8.55 -6.81 11.25
N ILE A 91 7.26 -6.59 10.92
CA ILE A 91 6.79 -5.32 10.35
C ILE A 91 6.70 -4.27 11.45
N ILE A 92 6.05 -4.62 12.56
CA ILE A 92 5.87 -3.68 13.68
C ILE A 92 7.23 -3.28 14.26
N ASP A 93 8.17 -4.21 14.45
CA ASP A 93 9.52 -3.93 14.94
C ASP A 93 10.28 -2.98 14.00
N ALA A 94 10.17 -3.20 12.69
CA ALA A 94 10.79 -2.33 11.69
C ALA A 94 10.17 -0.93 11.66
N VAL A 95 8.86 -0.82 11.86
CA VAL A 95 8.13 0.46 11.91
C VAL A 95 8.40 1.21 13.21
N GLU A 96 8.48 0.53 14.35
CA GLU A 96 8.74 1.12 15.67
C GLU A 96 10.03 1.95 15.68
N ALA A 97 11.07 1.46 14.99
CA ALA A 97 12.35 2.16 14.86
C ALA A 97 12.21 3.59 14.27
N HIS A 98 11.13 3.87 13.53
CA HIS A 98 10.93 5.12 12.81
C HIS A 98 9.78 5.97 13.36
N VAL A 99 8.73 5.37 13.91
CA VAL A 99 7.56 6.10 14.43
C VAL A 99 7.41 6.06 15.95
N GLY A 100 8.24 5.29 16.66
CA GLY A 100 8.20 5.12 18.11
C GLY A 100 7.30 3.97 18.58
N PRO A 101 7.20 3.76 19.92
CA PRO A 101 6.61 2.56 20.51
C PRO A 101 5.09 2.45 20.33
N ASP A 102 4.40 3.57 20.15
CA ASP A 102 2.95 3.59 19.95
C ASP A 102 2.61 3.76 18.48
N ILE A 103 2.04 2.72 17.88
CA ILE A 103 1.87 2.57 16.44
C ILE A 103 0.42 2.28 16.13
N THR A 104 -0.15 3.05 15.21
CA THR A 104 -1.48 2.84 14.64
C THR A 104 -1.37 2.48 13.17
N PHE A 105 -1.98 1.36 12.79
CA PHE A 105 -2.33 1.04 11.41
C PHE A 105 -3.46 1.97 10.94
N VAL A 106 -3.34 2.57 9.75
CA VAL A 106 -4.34 3.50 9.21
C VAL A 106 -5.01 3.04 7.93
N ASP A 107 -4.30 2.35 7.05
CA ASP A 107 -4.86 1.86 5.79
C ASP A 107 -3.97 0.82 5.12
N TYR A 108 -4.57 -0.04 4.30
CA TYR A 108 -3.83 -0.86 3.35
C TYR A 108 -4.46 -0.83 1.97
N LEU A 109 -3.67 -1.16 0.96
CA LEU A 109 -4.16 -1.33 -0.41
C LEU A 109 -3.42 -2.49 -1.08
N VAL A 110 -4.17 -3.45 -1.63
CA VAL A 110 -3.65 -4.55 -2.47
C VAL A 110 -3.66 -4.10 -3.92
N ARG A 111 -2.50 -4.17 -4.59
CA ARG A 111 -2.30 -3.62 -5.93
C ARG A 111 -2.00 -4.72 -6.95
N PRO A 112 -2.87 -4.91 -7.96
CA PRO A 112 -2.48 -5.60 -9.18
C PRO A 112 -1.76 -4.62 -10.11
N LYS A 113 -0.54 -4.97 -10.53
CA LYS A 113 0.09 -4.30 -11.66
C LYS A 113 0.00 -5.17 -12.90
N MET A 114 -0.95 -4.83 -13.75
CA MET A 114 -1.29 -5.62 -14.94
C MET A 114 -0.20 -5.54 -16.01
N PRO A 115 0.06 -6.63 -16.74
CA PRO A 115 0.90 -6.61 -17.95
C PRO A 115 0.52 -5.47 -18.90
N ARG A 116 1.53 -4.72 -19.37
CA ARG A 116 1.39 -3.64 -20.37
C ARG A 116 0.39 -2.53 -20.03
N SER A 117 0.03 -2.38 -18.76
CA SER A 117 -0.96 -1.39 -18.32
C SER A 117 -0.30 -0.11 -17.83
N GLU A 118 -0.47 0.98 -18.60
CA GLU A 118 -0.07 2.33 -18.19
C GLU A 118 -0.85 2.82 -16.96
N SER A 119 -2.12 2.42 -16.83
CA SER A 119 -2.98 2.81 -15.72
C SER A 119 -2.53 2.27 -14.36
N THR A 120 -1.64 1.27 -14.35
CA THR A 120 -1.03 0.72 -13.13
C THR A 120 0.44 1.10 -12.98
N ALA A 121 0.98 1.95 -13.87
CA ALA A 121 2.24 2.65 -13.67
C ALA A 121 2.01 3.89 -12.79
N PHE A 122 2.91 4.09 -11.84
CA PHE A 122 2.83 5.20 -10.89
C PHE A 122 4.02 6.13 -11.15
N PRO A 123 3.78 7.39 -11.57
CA PRO A 123 4.82 8.41 -11.65
C PRO A 123 5.55 8.58 -10.31
N LEU A 124 6.74 9.16 -10.34
CA LEU A 124 7.41 9.57 -9.11
C LEU A 124 6.54 10.58 -8.37
N HIS A 125 6.19 10.25 -7.13
CA HIS A 125 5.32 11.06 -6.28
C HIS A 125 5.71 10.93 -4.81
N GLN A 126 5.22 11.85 -4.01
CA GLN A 126 5.20 11.76 -2.55
C GLN A 126 3.79 11.32 -2.13
N ASP A 127 3.67 10.40 -1.18
CA ASP A 127 2.36 9.97 -0.66
C ASP A 127 1.53 11.17 -0.16
N SER A 128 2.20 12.17 0.42
CA SER A 128 1.56 13.42 0.88
C SER A 128 0.88 14.23 -0.23
N GLN A 129 1.24 14.05 -1.50
CA GLN A 129 0.52 14.65 -2.64
C GLN A 129 -0.90 14.08 -2.77
N TYR A 130 -1.14 12.84 -2.33
CA TYR A 130 -2.48 12.23 -2.32
C TYR A 130 -3.30 12.60 -1.08
N TYR A 131 -2.64 12.80 0.07
CA TYR A 131 -3.34 13.04 1.34
C TYR A 131 -3.68 14.51 1.57
N GLY A 132 -2.79 15.41 1.17
CA GLY A 132 -2.90 16.85 1.36
C GLY A 132 -1.73 17.43 2.15
N LYS A 133 -1.52 18.74 2.04
CA LYS A 133 -0.30 19.43 2.48
C LYS A 133 0.09 19.21 3.94
N ALA A 134 -0.87 19.16 4.86
CA ALA A 134 -0.58 18.96 6.28
C ALA A 134 0.00 17.57 6.59
N SER A 135 -0.27 16.56 5.75
CA SER A 135 0.27 15.19 5.93
C SER A 135 1.79 15.12 5.84
N GLN A 136 2.47 16.10 5.24
CA GLN A 136 3.93 16.10 5.12
C GLN A 136 4.64 16.01 6.48
N HIS A 137 3.97 16.46 7.55
CA HIS A 137 4.49 16.46 8.91
C HIS A 137 4.04 15.25 9.75
N ALA A 138 3.24 14.35 9.19
CA ALA A 138 2.66 13.23 9.93
C ALA A 138 3.63 12.06 10.17
N HIS A 139 4.76 12.03 9.43
CA HIS A 139 5.68 10.90 9.34
C HIS A 139 4.94 9.55 9.22
N THR A 140 4.16 9.41 8.14
CA THR A 140 3.51 8.13 7.81
C THR A 140 4.54 7.20 7.17
N VAL A 141 4.67 6.00 7.71
CA VAL A 141 5.51 4.94 7.15
C VAL A 141 4.65 4.02 6.32
N THR A 142 4.97 3.92 5.03
CA THR A 142 4.41 2.91 4.15
C THR A 142 5.34 1.69 4.12
N VAL A 143 4.78 0.52 4.42
CA VAL A 143 5.44 -0.79 4.29
C VAL A 143 4.91 -1.45 3.02
N TRP A 144 5.77 -1.58 2.03
CA TRP A 144 5.46 -2.20 0.75
C TRP A 144 6.00 -3.62 0.70
N ILE A 145 5.12 -4.58 0.36
CA ILE A 145 5.42 -6.00 0.36
C ILE A 145 5.06 -6.59 -1.01
N PRO A 146 6.03 -7.06 -1.80
CA PRO A 146 5.76 -7.80 -3.02
C PRO A 146 5.28 -9.22 -2.68
N LEU A 147 4.22 -9.67 -3.36
CA LEU A 147 3.71 -11.04 -3.22
C LEU A 147 4.31 -12.00 -4.25
N VAL A 148 5.17 -11.49 -5.13
CA VAL A 148 5.95 -12.21 -6.15
C VAL A 148 7.31 -11.55 -6.23
N ASP A 149 8.34 -12.24 -6.75
CA ASP A 149 9.62 -11.57 -7.03
C ASP A 149 9.40 -10.38 -7.97
N VAL A 150 10.05 -9.25 -7.66
CA VAL A 150 9.96 -8.02 -8.44
C VAL A 150 11.32 -7.53 -8.92
N ASN A 151 11.32 -6.98 -10.13
CA ASN A 151 12.46 -6.36 -10.76
C ASN A 151 11.97 -5.25 -11.71
N GLU A 152 12.89 -4.60 -12.41
CA GLU A 152 12.55 -3.52 -13.33
C GLU A 152 11.60 -3.96 -14.45
N LYS A 153 11.66 -5.24 -14.88
CA LYS A 153 10.83 -5.76 -15.97
C LYS A 153 9.37 -5.89 -15.55
N ASN A 154 9.08 -6.31 -14.32
CA ASN A 154 7.69 -6.40 -13.82
C ASN A 154 7.26 -5.18 -12.99
N GLY A 155 8.09 -4.13 -13.00
CA GLY A 155 7.81 -2.84 -12.39
C GLY A 155 7.92 -2.88 -10.87
N CYS A 156 9.10 -3.23 -10.35
CA CYS A 156 9.49 -2.92 -8.98
C CYS A 156 9.35 -1.42 -8.67
N LEU A 157 9.40 -1.06 -7.39
CA LEU A 157 9.42 0.35 -7.02
C LEU A 157 10.76 0.98 -7.41
N PHE A 158 10.71 2.28 -7.67
CA PHE A 158 11.85 3.18 -7.75
C PHE A 158 11.73 4.19 -6.63
N VAL A 159 12.86 4.62 -6.07
CA VAL A 159 12.93 5.66 -5.04
C VAL A 159 14.01 6.68 -5.40
N ILE A 160 13.84 7.94 -4.98
CA ILE A 160 14.95 8.91 -4.97
C ILE A 160 15.50 8.97 -3.52
N PRO A 161 16.70 8.44 -3.25
CA PRO A 161 17.28 8.49 -1.91
C PRO A 161 17.43 9.93 -1.40
N GLY A 162 17.05 10.16 -0.15
CA GLY A 162 17.16 11.46 0.54
C GLY A 162 16.06 12.46 0.18
N SER A 163 15.15 12.10 -0.74
CA SER A 163 14.10 12.99 -1.20
C SER A 163 13.00 13.28 -0.17
N HIS A 164 12.90 12.49 0.90
CA HIS A 164 12.03 12.79 2.04
C HIS A 164 12.40 14.08 2.77
N LYS A 165 13.65 14.56 2.60
CA LYS A 165 14.14 15.83 3.15
C LYS A 165 13.82 17.02 2.23
N TRP A 166 13.20 16.79 1.08
CA TRP A 166 12.76 17.86 0.18
C TRP A 166 11.40 18.41 0.59
N GLU A 167 11.04 19.56 0.04
CA GLU A 167 9.71 20.13 0.18
C GLU A 167 8.61 19.24 -0.44
N LEU A 168 7.38 19.42 0.02
CA LEU A 168 6.22 18.86 -0.69
C LEU A 168 5.99 19.65 -1.98
N TYR A 169 6.08 18.96 -3.12
CA TYR A 169 5.85 19.60 -4.41
C TYR A 169 4.37 19.67 -4.79
N ASP A 170 3.99 20.83 -5.33
CA ASP A 170 2.70 21.00 -5.99
C ASP A 170 2.57 20.02 -7.17
N SER A 171 1.36 19.49 -7.32
CA SER A 171 1.05 18.40 -8.23
C SER A 171 -0.42 18.40 -8.63
N ALA A 172 -0.73 17.74 -9.74
CA ALA A 172 -2.09 17.50 -10.18
C ALA A 172 -2.31 16.02 -10.51
N ARG A 173 -3.58 15.61 -10.57
CA ARG A 173 -3.95 14.29 -11.08
C ARG A 173 -3.87 14.27 -12.60
N ASP A 174 -3.26 13.23 -13.16
CA ASP A 174 -3.31 12.93 -14.60
C ASP A 174 -4.62 12.24 -15.00
N GLU A 175 -4.78 11.87 -16.29
CA GLU A 175 -5.96 11.14 -16.77
C GLU A 175 -6.15 9.77 -16.09
N ASN A 176 -5.06 9.26 -15.55
CA ASN A 176 -5.00 8.05 -14.76
C ASN A 176 -5.22 8.34 -13.26
N SER A 177 -5.68 9.51 -12.84
CA SER A 177 -5.88 9.86 -11.43
C SER A 177 -4.62 9.75 -10.55
N ASN A 178 -3.43 9.63 -11.14
CA ASN A 178 -2.16 9.58 -10.43
C ASN A 178 -1.62 10.99 -10.23
N MET A 179 -1.04 11.27 -9.07
CA MET A 179 -0.38 12.56 -8.82
C MET A 179 0.90 12.68 -9.63
N ARG A 180 1.09 13.83 -10.27
CA ARG A 180 2.31 14.22 -10.98
C ARG A 180 2.77 15.57 -10.49
N SER A 181 4.02 15.64 -10.02
CA SER A 181 4.68 16.90 -9.68
C SER A 181 4.76 17.80 -10.91
N PHE A 182 4.60 19.12 -10.70
CA PHE A 182 4.81 20.10 -11.78
C PHE A 182 6.29 20.36 -12.08
N VAL A 183 7.18 19.88 -11.22
CA VAL A 183 8.63 20.00 -11.38
C VAL A 183 9.21 18.69 -11.91
N ASP A 184 10.33 18.81 -12.61
CA ASP A 184 11.18 17.66 -12.93
C ASP A 184 12.01 17.28 -11.70
N VAL A 185 11.55 16.26 -10.99
CA VAL A 185 12.22 15.73 -9.80
C VAL A 185 13.48 14.93 -10.14
N GLU A 186 13.57 14.39 -11.36
CA GLU A 186 14.73 13.60 -11.81
C GLU A 186 15.95 14.50 -12.10
N ALA A 187 15.71 15.78 -12.38
CA ALA A 187 16.78 16.79 -12.44
C ALA A 187 17.44 17.07 -11.08
N ARG A 188 16.74 16.80 -9.95
CA ARG A 188 17.25 17.01 -8.58
C ARG A 188 17.85 15.75 -7.97
N GLY A 189 17.37 14.56 -8.34
CA GLY A 189 17.87 13.31 -7.81
C GLY A 189 17.58 12.13 -8.73
N THR A 190 18.46 11.14 -8.71
CA THR A 190 18.36 9.97 -9.59
C THR A 190 17.46 8.91 -8.97
N PRO A 191 16.35 8.51 -9.62
CA PRO A 191 15.52 7.41 -9.15
C PRO A 191 16.27 6.08 -9.35
N ILE A 192 16.36 5.28 -8.29
CA ILE A 192 16.99 3.96 -8.31
C ILE A 192 15.96 2.85 -8.19
N PRO A 193 16.08 1.74 -8.94
CA PRO A 193 15.19 0.59 -8.82
C PRO A 193 15.46 -0.17 -7.52
N ILE A 194 14.40 -0.69 -6.91
CA ILE A 194 14.46 -1.55 -5.72
C ILE A 194 13.90 -2.94 -6.09
N PRO A 195 14.70 -3.81 -6.76
CA PRO A 195 14.32 -5.20 -6.98
C PRO A 195 14.26 -5.95 -5.65
N MET A 196 13.28 -6.85 -5.50
CA MET A 196 12.98 -7.53 -4.23
C MET A 196 12.48 -8.94 -4.49
N LYS A 197 12.69 -9.84 -3.54
CA LYS A 197 12.06 -11.16 -3.48
C LYS A 197 10.72 -11.07 -2.77
N ALA A 198 9.82 -12.00 -3.09
CA ALA A 198 8.62 -12.15 -2.27
C ALA A 198 9.04 -12.44 -0.82
N GLY A 199 8.52 -11.68 0.14
CA GLY A 199 8.85 -11.80 1.56
C GLY A 199 9.78 -10.68 2.07
N ASP A 200 10.42 -9.94 1.17
CA ASP A 200 11.10 -8.71 1.53
C ASP A 200 10.08 -7.61 1.86
N ILE A 201 10.47 -6.61 2.65
CA ILE A 201 9.67 -5.40 2.88
C ILE A 201 10.47 -4.15 2.57
N LEU A 202 9.83 -3.17 1.95
CA LEU A 202 10.37 -1.84 1.74
C LEU A 202 9.59 -0.84 2.59
N LEU A 203 10.23 -0.25 3.58
CA LEU A 203 9.69 0.85 4.36
C LEU A 203 10.08 2.16 3.68
N PHE A 204 9.17 3.12 3.57
CA PHE A 204 9.51 4.47 3.13
C PHE A 204 8.62 5.54 3.77
N HIS A 205 9.21 6.72 3.92
CA HIS A 205 8.55 7.91 4.44
C HIS A 205 7.54 8.44 3.43
N ASN A 206 6.43 9.02 3.89
CA ASN A 206 5.41 9.64 3.04
C ASN A 206 5.90 10.80 2.14
N MET A 207 7.12 11.27 2.37
CA MET A 207 7.78 12.35 1.63
C MET A 207 8.84 11.83 0.66
N THR A 208 9.18 10.54 0.71
CA THR A 208 10.12 9.92 -0.22
C THR A 208 9.47 9.84 -1.59
N PHE A 209 10.11 10.46 -2.59
CA PHE A 209 9.72 10.28 -3.98
C PHE A 209 9.90 8.82 -4.38
N HIS A 210 8.79 8.20 -4.76
CA HIS A 210 8.76 6.83 -5.21
C HIS A 210 7.75 6.64 -6.34
N GLY A 211 7.90 5.57 -7.11
CA GLY A 211 7.05 5.27 -8.26
C GLY A 211 7.26 3.86 -8.78
N SER A 212 6.55 3.48 -9.84
CA SER A 212 6.79 2.22 -10.53
C SER A 212 6.48 2.30 -12.03
N LYS A 213 7.43 1.85 -12.85
CA LYS A 213 7.30 1.80 -14.32
C LYS A 213 6.33 0.72 -14.77
N VAL A 214 5.94 0.69 -16.04
CA VAL A 214 5.02 -0.31 -16.61
C VAL A 214 5.49 -1.74 -16.36
N ASN A 215 4.57 -2.67 -16.13
CA ASN A 215 4.89 -4.09 -16.05
C ASN A 215 5.05 -4.65 -17.47
N HIS A 216 6.27 -5.04 -17.81
CA HIS A 216 6.64 -5.56 -19.12
C HIS A 216 6.64 -7.09 -19.22
N THR A 217 6.20 -7.79 -18.17
CA THR A 217 6.07 -9.26 -18.13
C THR A 217 4.63 -9.70 -18.38
N ASP A 218 4.42 -11.00 -18.58
CA ASP A 218 3.11 -11.57 -18.90
C ASP A 218 2.29 -11.96 -17.66
N GLY A 219 2.71 -11.58 -16.46
CA GLY A 219 2.03 -11.90 -15.21
C GLY A 219 1.76 -10.65 -14.39
N VAL A 220 0.72 -10.68 -13.55
CA VAL A 220 0.43 -9.58 -12.62
C VAL A 220 1.50 -9.54 -11.53
N ARG A 221 2.08 -8.35 -11.31
CA ARG A 221 2.87 -8.07 -10.11
C ARG A 221 1.90 -7.67 -9.01
N TRP A 222 1.73 -8.54 -8.02
CA TRP A 222 0.92 -8.28 -6.84
C TRP A 222 1.78 -7.72 -5.72
N SER A 223 1.28 -6.70 -5.05
CA SER A 223 1.87 -6.15 -3.82
C SER A 223 0.80 -5.68 -2.86
N VAL A 224 1.17 -5.50 -1.60
CA VAL A 224 0.37 -4.78 -0.61
C VAL A 224 1.18 -3.61 -0.05
N ASP A 225 0.48 -2.52 0.19
CA ASP A 225 1.01 -1.32 0.84
C ASP A 225 0.26 -1.16 2.15
N ILE A 226 0.94 -1.23 3.29
CA ILE A 226 0.37 -1.08 4.63
C ILE A 226 0.91 0.20 5.26
N ARG A 227 0.03 1.04 5.83
CA ARG A 227 0.40 2.35 6.34
C ARG A 227 0.28 2.41 7.84
N TYR A 228 1.33 2.94 8.45
CA TYR A 228 1.43 3.12 9.88
C TYR A 228 1.78 4.56 10.21
N VAL A 229 1.23 5.04 11.32
CA VAL A 229 1.57 6.32 11.92
C VAL A 229 1.80 6.12 13.41
N ARG A 230 2.48 7.07 14.01
CA ARG A 230 2.49 7.25 15.47
C ARG A 230 1.08 7.36 16.02
N THR A 231 0.77 6.68 17.12
CA THR A 231 -0.54 6.80 17.77
C THR A 231 -0.74 8.23 18.29
N LEU A 232 -1.88 8.82 17.98
CA LEU A 232 -2.19 10.20 18.34
C LEU A 232 -2.15 10.40 19.87
N GLY A 233 -1.45 11.45 20.32
CA GLY A 233 -1.42 11.85 21.73
C GLY A 233 -0.53 11.02 22.66
N THR A 234 0.23 10.06 22.13
CA THR A 234 1.04 9.12 22.95
C THR A 234 2.50 9.51 23.11
N GLN A 235 3.02 10.38 22.24
CA GLN A 235 4.43 10.75 22.24
C GLN A 235 4.60 12.26 22.02
N ALA A 236 5.57 12.86 22.73
CA ALA A 236 5.92 14.26 22.56
C ALA A 236 6.54 14.49 21.16
N THR A 237 5.96 15.42 20.40
CA THR A 237 6.42 15.84 19.07
C THR A 237 6.29 17.36 18.96
N SER A 238 6.86 17.96 17.92
CA SER A 238 6.61 19.38 17.64
C SER A 238 5.12 19.63 17.35
N SER A 239 4.65 20.86 17.56
CA SER A 239 3.27 21.23 17.26
C SER A 239 2.88 20.99 15.80
N THR A 240 3.85 21.13 14.89
CA THR A 240 3.67 20.88 13.46
C THR A 240 3.52 19.39 13.15
N GLU A 241 4.32 18.52 13.78
CA GLU A 241 4.19 17.07 13.64
C GLU A 241 2.87 16.57 14.22
N GLN A 242 2.49 17.07 15.40
CA GLN A 242 1.20 16.76 16.02
C GLN A 242 0.04 17.11 15.08
N ALA A 243 0.02 18.33 14.52
CA ALA A 243 -1.00 18.74 13.56
C ALA A 243 -1.01 17.87 12.29
N GLY A 244 0.15 17.42 11.83
CA GLY A 244 0.26 16.50 10.69
C GLY A 244 -0.34 15.12 10.98
N VAL A 245 -0.03 14.56 12.16
CA VAL A 245 -0.60 13.29 12.62
C VAL A 245 -2.12 13.40 12.78
N GLU A 246 -2.61 14.44 13.46
CA GLU A 246 -4.05 14.72 13.60
C GLU A 246 -4.75 14.80 12.25
N PHE A 247 -4.17 15.56 11.30
CA PHE A 247 -4.66 15.64 9.94
C PHE A 247 -4.73 14.27 9.26
N MET A 248 -3.69 13.44 9.40
CA MET A 248 -3.69 12.10 8.81
C MET A 248 -4.73 11.18 9.42
N PHE A 249 -4.92 11.21 10.74
CA PHE A 249 -5.98 10.46 11.42
C PHE A 249 -7.36 10.89 10.92
N GLU A 250 -7.63 12.19 10.86
CA GLU A 250 -8.90 12.71 10.37
C GLU A 250 -9.12 12.36 8.89
N LYS A 251 -8.08 12.54 8.07
CA LYS A 251 -8.11 12.19 6.64
C LYS A 251 -8.47 10.72 6.47
N MET A 252 -7.77 9.81 7.14
CA MET A 252 -7.99 8.37 7.03
C MET A 252 -9.32 7.94 7.65
N ARG A 253 -9.77 8.59 8.72
CA ARG A 253 -11.13 8.42 9.25
C ARG A 253 -12.19 8.68 8.17
N ASN A 254 -11.98 9.67 7.31
CA ASN A 254 -12.94 10.05 6.29
C ASN A 254 -12.78 9.30 4.95
N VAL A 255 -11.54 8.97 4.54
CA VAL A 255 -11.28 8.39 3.20
C VAL A 255 -11.05 6.89 3.19
N SER A 256 -10.38 6.34 4.21
CA SER A 256 -10.11 4.90 4.29
C SER A 256 -11.40 4.12 4.51
N LEU A 257 -11.47 2.93 3.90
CA LEU A 257 -12.55 1.98 4.13
C LEU A 257 -12.31 1.09 5.35
N HIS A 258 -11.12 1.15 5.96
CA HIS A 258 -10.72 0.37 7.13
C HIS A 258 -10.83 1.22 8.39
N ALA A 259 -11.14 0.59 9.53
CA ALA A 259 -10.96 1.24 10.83
C ALA A 259 -9.45 1.32 11.14
N ALA A 260 -9.00 2.47 11.64
CA ALA A 260 -7.63 2.60 12.14
C ALA A 260 -7.50 1.79 13.44
N MET A 261 -6.36 1.11 13.64
CA MET A 261 -6.20 0.13 14.70
C MET A 261 -4.82 0.28 15.36
N VAL A 262 -4.77 0.33 16.69
CA VAL A 262 -3.50 0.35 17.43
C VAL A 262 -2.84 -1.03 17.35
N VAL A 263 -1.66 -1.09 16.74
CA VAL A 263 -0.87 -2.32 16.53
C VAL A 263 0.32 -2.44 17.47
N ARG A 264 0.77 -1.33 18.07
CA ARG A 264 1.71 -1.32 19.22
C ARG A 264 1.41 -0.14 20.15
N GLY A 265 1.75 -0.24 21.43
CA GLY A 265 1.50 0.81 22.40
C GLY A 265 0.11 0.85 23.04
N ASP A 266 -0.20 2.01 23.60
CA ASP A 266 -1.42 2.31 24.35
C ASP A 266 -2.64 2.52 23.46
N GLY A 267 -3.76 1.88 23.84
CA GLY A 267 -5.04 1.95 23.13
C GLY A 267 -5.72 0.59 22.99
N PRO A 268 -6.95 0.54 22.48
CA PRO A 268 -7.68 -0.72 22.33
C PRO A 268 -6.98 -1.62 21.30
N ARG A 269 -6.65 -2.84 21.73
CA ARG A 269 -6.15 -3.90 20.85
C ARG A 269 -7.33 -4.74 20.41
N TRP A 270 -7.62 -4.69 19.12
CA TRP A 270 -8.73 -5.41 18.54
C TRP A 270 -8.28 -6.78 18.08
N SER A 271 -9.14 -7.79 18.28
CA SER A 271 -9.05 -9.03 17.52
C SER A 271 -9.43 -8.78 16.05
N LEU A 272 -9.26 -9.80 15.19
CA LEU A 272 -9.75 -9.73 13.81
C LEU A 272 -11.26 -9.43 13.79
N GLU A 273 -12.04 -10.10 14.64
CA GLU A 273 -13.50 -9.93 14.71
C GLU A 273 -13.88 -8.51 15.15
N ASP A 274 -13.18 -7.97 16.15
CA ASP A 274 -13.38 -6.59 16.60
C ASP A 274 -13.07 -5.59 15.50
N TRP A 275 -11.92 -5.74 14.84
CA TRP A 275 -11.51 -4.83 13.78
C TRP A 275 -12.42 -4.90 12.54
N GLN A 276 -12.92 -6.09 12.20
CA GLN A 276 -13.90 -6.26 11.13
C GLN A 276 -15.21 -5.56 11.47
N ARG A 277 -15.73 -5.75 12.69
CA ARG A 277 -16.94 -5.08 13.16
C ARG A 277 -16.81 -3.55 13.11
N GLU A 278 -15.69 -3.00 13.58
CA GLU A 278 -15.42 -1.55 13.52
C GLU A 278 -15.29 -1.05 12.08
N THR A 279 -14.64 -1.84 11.22
CA THR A 279 -14.51 -1.53 9.78
C THR A 279 -15.87 -1.52 9.08
N GLU A 280 -16.75 -2.46 9.38
CA GLU A 280 -18.11 -2.53 8.85
C GLU A 280 -18.99 -1.38 9.36
N SER A 281 -18.93 -1.10 10.67
CA SER A 281 -19.63 0.04 11.28
C SER A 281 -19.25 1.37 10.63
N LYS A 282 -17.95 1.61 10.45
CA LYS A 282 -17.42 2.78 9.74
C LYS A 282 -17.99 2.90 8.33
N ARG A 283 -18.04 1.80 7.58
CA ARG A 283 -18.57 1.78 6.20
C ARG A 283 -20.07 2.05 6.16
N ALA A 284 -20.83 1.48 7.09
CA ALA A 284 -22.27 1.72 7.21
C ALA A 284 -22.56 3.20 7.48
N ALA A 285 -21.83 3.82 8.42
CA ALA A 285 -21.96 5.25 8.73
C ALA A 285 -21.62 6.17 7.54
N ARG A 286 -20.69 5.76 6.68
CA ARG A 286 -20.35 6.51 5.47
C ARG A 286 -21.44 6.40 4.41
N ALA A 287 -22.04 5.22 4.24
CA ALA A 287 -23.12 5.00 3.27
C ALA A 287 -24.41 5.78 3.62
N THR A 288 -24.65 6.07 4.90
CA THR A 288 -25.79 6.90 5.35
C THR A 288 -25.53 8.40 5.28
N SER A 289 -24.28 8.81 5.03
CA SER A 289 -23.86 10.23 5.00
C SER A 289 -23.69 10.78 3.57
N THR A 290 -23.93 9.95 2.55
CA THR A 290 -23.82 10.26 1.11
C THR A 290 -25.17 10.19 0.43
#